data_AF-B7ATI2-F1
#
_entry.id   AF-B7ATI2-F1
#
_cell.length_a   1.000
_cell.length_b   1.000
_cell.length_c   1.000
_cell.angle_alpha   90.00
_cell.angle_beta   90.00
_cell.angle_gamma   90.00
#
_symmetry.space_group_name_H-M   'P 1'
#
loop_
_entity.id
_entity.type
_entity.pdbx_description
1 polymer ?
#
loop_
_entity_poly.entity_id
_entity_poly.type
_entity_poly.pdbx_seq_one_letter_code
_entity_poly.pdbx_strand_id
1 'polypeptide(L)'
;MFLMPPTADELKKRLEGRGTEDEATIKKRLLRAVEESQGVEEYDYIVINDVLDDCVEQIHEIIGNEHCKASNNLEKINQFRDELTNMWKGDIR
;
A
#
# COMPACT_ATOMS: atom_id res chain seq x y z
N MET A 1 2.65 -1.10 3.01
CA MET A 1 3.17 -0.53 1.75
C MET A 1 4.29 0.45 2.05
N PHE A 2 5.26 0.59 1.15
CA PHE A 2 6.32 1.58 1.17
C PHE A 2 6.20 2.51 -0.03
N LEU A 3 6.37 3.82 0.19
CA LEU A 3 6.12 4.85 -0.82
C LEU A 3 7.41 5.61 -1.06
N MET A 4 7.92 5.58 -2.29
CA MET A 4 9.24 6.13 -2.60
C MET A 4 9.25 6.90 -3.92
N PRO A 5 10.07 7.96 -4.06
CA PRO A 5 10.27 8.63 -5.34
C PRO A 5 10.96 7.69 -6.35
N PRO A 6 10.91 8.01 -7.66
CA PRO A 6 11.52 7.17 -8.71
C PRO A 6 13.03 7.06 -8.59
N THR A 7 13.70 8.08 -8.02
CA THR A 7 15.16 8.09 -7.82
C THR A 7 15.55 8.80 -6.53
N ALA A 8 16.74 8.50 -6.02
CA ALA A 8 17.32 9.21 -4.86
C ALA A 8 17.58 10.69 -5.16
N ASP A 9 17.94 11.03 -6.40
CA ASP A 9 18.09 12.43 -6.82
C ASP A 9 16.76 13.17 -6.78
N GLU A 10 15.68 12.52 -7.19
CA GLU A 10 14.34 13.09 -7.12
C GLU A 10 13.88 13.28 -5.66
N LEU A 11 14.23 12.35 -4.75
CA LEU A 11 14.03 12.54 -3.31
C LEU A 11 14.71 13.82 -2.82
N LYS A 12 16.00 13.98 -3.16
CA LYS A 12 16.79 15.16 -2.77
C LYS A 12 16.18 16.45 -3.32
N LYS A 13 15.85 16.48 -4.61
CA LYS A 13 15.20 17.64 -5.25
C LYS A 13 13.88 18.01 -4.56
N ARG A 14 13.06 17.03 -4.20
CA ARG A 14 11.78 17.27 -3.50
C ARG A 14 11.96 17.79 -2.07
N LEU A 15 13.02 17.38 -1.37
CA LEU A 15 13.35 17.90 -0.04
C LEU A 15 13.85 19.35 -0.14
N GLU A 16 14.74 19.64 -1.09
CA GLU A 16 15.26 20.98 -1.36
C GLU A 16 14.15 21.94 -1.85
N GLY A 17 13.30 21.47 -2.76
CA GLY A 17 12.23 22.25 -3.37
C GLY A 17 11.10 22.66 -2.42
N ARG A 18 11.00 22.05 -1.24
CA ARG A 18 10.05 22.48 -0.20
C ARG A 18 10.39 23.85 0.37
N GLY A 19 11.63 24.32 0.23
CA GLY A 19 12.06 25.67 0.61
C GLY A 19 11.98 26.00 2.11
N THR A 20 11.57 25.04 2.94
CA THR A 20 11.33 25.22 4.38
C THR A 20 12.40 24.55 5.25
N GLU A 21 13.39 23.88 4.66
CA GLU A 21 14.35 23.03 5.38
C GLU A 21 15.78 23.49 5.11
N ASP A 22 16.60 23.48 6.17
CA ASP A 22 18.04 23.73 6.05
C ASP A 22 18.80 22.48 5.55
N GLU A 23 20.03 22.69 5.08
CA GLU A 23 20.86 21.61 4.51
C GLU A 23 21.13 20.48 5.52
N ALA A 24 21.25 20.80 6.82
CA ALA A 24 21.47 19.81 7.87
C ALA A 24 20.24 18.91 8.05
N THR A 25 19.04 19.47 7.94
CA THR A 25 17.76 18.77 8.01
C THR A 25 17.57 17.88 6.79
N ILE A 26 17.86 18.38 5.58
CA ILE A 26 17.82 17.60 4.34
C ILE A 26 18.75 16.39 4.45
N LYS A 27 19.99 16.59 4.91
CA LYS A 27 20.95 15.50 5.11
C LYS A 27 20.47 14.45 6.11
N LYS A 28 19.86 14.87 7.23
CA LYS A 28 19.26 13.96 8.22
C LYS A 28 18.13 13.14 7.61
N ARG A 29 17.26 13.76 6.81
CA ARG A 29 16.16 13.05 6.12
C ARG A 29 16.67 12.06 5.09
N LEU A 30 17.69 12.41 4.31
CA LEU A 30 18.30 11.50 3.35
C LEU A 30 18.95 10.31 4.05
N LEU A 31 19.68 10.53 5.16
CA LEU A 31 20.26 9.43 5.94
C LEU A 31 19.17 8.49 6.47
N ARG A 32 18.08 9.06 7.00
CA ARG A 32 16.92 8.29 7.45
C ARG A 32 16.28 7.49 6.30
N ALA A 33 16.18 8.06 5.10
CA ALA A 33 15.67 7.34 3.93
C ALA A 33 16.57 6.15 3.54
N VAL A 34 17.89 6.25 3.73
CA VAL A 34 18.80 5.11 3.55
C VAL A 34 18.50 4.00 4.56
N GLU A 35 18.32 4.34 5.83
CA GLU A 35 17.98 3.37 6.88
C GLU A 35 16.62 2.71 6.62
N GLU A 36 15.59 3.50 6.31
CA GLU A 36 14.25 3.00 6.00
C GLU A 36 14.23 2.11 4.75
N SER A 37 15.12 2.36 3.77
CA SER A 37 15.22 1.52 2.56
C SER A 37 15.81 0.13 2.81
N GLN A 38 16.54 -0.10 3.90
CA GLN A 38 17.14 -1.41 4.18
C GLN A 38 16.10 -2.51 4.45
N GLY A 39 14.92 -2.12 4.93
CA GLY A 39 13.80 -3.03 5.21
C GLY A 39 12.71 -3.03 4.15
N VAL A 40 12.97 -2.46 2.97
CA VAL A 40 11.92 -2.26 1.95
C VAL A 40 11.29 -3.58 1.47
N GLU A 41 12.05 -4.68 1.51
CA GLU A 41 11.58 -6.02 1.14
C GLU A 41 10.55 -6.62 2.12
N GLU A 42 10.41 -6.06 3.33
CA GLU A 42 9.43 -6.51 4.33
C GLU A 42 8.01 -5.97 4.06
N TYR A 43 7.86 -5.04 3.13
CA TYR A 43 6.57 -4.44 2.80
C TYR A 43 5.86 -5.23 1.70
N ASP A 44 4.55 -5.46 1.87
CA ASP A 44 3.74 -6.18 0.87
C ASP A 44 3.59 -5.44 -0.47
N TYR A 45 3.76 -4.12 -0.48
CA TYR A 45 3.53 -3.27 -1.64
C TYR A 45 4.53 -2.13 -1.70
N ILE A 46 5.04 -1.83 -2.91
CA ILE A 46 5.85 -0.65 -3.22
C ILE A 46 5.07 0.26 -4.15
N VAL A 47 5.03 1.54 -3.85
CA VAL A 47 4.39 2.59 -4.66
C VAL A 47 5.45 3.61 -5.06
N ILE A 48 5.66 3.77 -6.37
CA ILE A 48 6.61 4.73 -6.91
C ILE A 48 5.91 6.05 -7.16
N ASN A 49 6.29 7.06 -6.39
CA ASN A 49 5.74 8.40 -6.47
C ASN A 49 6.50 9.25 -7.46
N ASP A 50 6.24 9.05 -8.75
CA ASP A 50 6.69 9.95 -9.80
C ASP A 50 5.66 11.07 -10.03
N VAL A 51 4.43 10.69 -10.42
CA VAL A 51 3.28 11.57 -10.62
C VAL A 51 2.28 11.38 -9.48
N LEU A 52 1.80 12.48 -8.88
CA LEU A 52 0.92 12.45 -7.71
C LEU A 52 -0.40 11.71 -7.99
N ASP A 53 -1.03 12.00 -9.13
CA ASP A 53 -2.34 11.44 -9.47
C ASP A 53 -2.27 9.92 -9.67
N ASP A 54 -1.27 9.44 -10.43
CA ASP A 54 -1.00 8.00 -10.63
C ASP A 54 -0.74 7.29 -9.29
N CYS A 55 -0.01 7.95 -8.39
CA CYS A 55 0.26 7.48 -7.04
C CYS A 55 -1.02 7.24 -6.25
N VAL A 56 -1.93 8.22 -6.29
CA VAL A 56 -3.20 8.18 -5.58
C VAL A 56 -4.06 7.04 -6.13
N GLU A 57 -4.13 6.92 -7.46
CA GLU A 57 -4.86 5.83 -8.12
C GLU A 57 -4.30 4.46 -7.70
N GLN A 58 -2.99 4.26 -7.76
CA GLN A 58 -2.35 3.00 -7.38
C GLN A 58 -2.62 2.62 -5.91
N ILE A 59 -2.63 3.59 -5.00
CA ILE A 59 -2.97 3.36 -3.59
C ILE A 59 -4.43 2.94 -3.45
N HIS A 60 -5.34 3.60 -4.17
CA HIS A 60 -6.76 3.23 -4.18
C HIS A 60 -6.96 1.80 -4.68
N GLU A 61 -6.25 1.39 -5.73
CA GLU A 61 -6.30 0.03 -6.25
C GLU A 61 -5.79 -1.00 -5.23
N ILE A 62 -4.66 -0.73 -4.58
CA ILE A 62 -4.11 -1.62 -3.54
C ILE A 62 -5.13 -1.83 -2.42
N ILE A 63 -5.72 -0.75 -1.90
CA ILE A 63 -6.74 -0.83 -0.84
C ILE A 63 -7.99 -1.58 -1.32
N GLY A 64 -8.44 -1.31 -2.56
CA GLY A 64 -9.56 -2.02 -3.17
C GLY A 64 -9.30 -3.53 -3.27
N ASN A 65 -8.11 -3.91 -3.69
CA ASN A 65 -7.69 -5.30 -3.81
C ASN A 65 -7.57 -5.98 -2.45
N GLU A 66 -7.07 -5.29 -1.41
CA GLU A 66 -7.11 -5.81 -0.04
C GLU A 66 -8.53 -6.14 0.41
N HIS A 67 -9.50 -5.26 0.13
CA HIS A 67 -10.90 -5.54 0.47
C HIS A 67 -11.49 -6.74 -0.27
N CYS A 68 -10.91 -7.16 -1.40
CA CYS A 68 -11.34 -8.31 -2.17
C CYS A 68 -10.65 -9.62 -1.76
N LYS A 69 -9.61 -9.58 -0.93
CA LYS A 69 -8.92 -10.80 -0.46
C LYS A 69 -9.91 -11.72 0.27
N ALA A 70 -9.84 -13.02 -0.04
CA ALA A 70 -10.69 -14.02 0.62
C ALA A 70 -10.49 -14.04 2.14
N SER A 71 -9.26 -13.83 2.61
CA SER A 71 -8.92 -13.69 4.03
C SER A 71 -9.69 -12.55 4.72
N ASN A 72 -10.01 -11.48 3.97
CA ASN A 72 -10.72 -10.32 4.48
C ASN A 72 -12.25 -10.44 4.31
N ASN A 73 -12.74 -11.51 3.66
CA ASN A 73 -14.16 -11.76 3.41
C ASN A 73 -14.66 -13.10 3.97
N LEU A 74 -13.93 -13.70 4.92
CA LEU A 74 -14.24 -15.03 5.46
C LEU A 74 -15.66 -15.15 6.03
N GLU A 75 -16.17 -14.08 6.67
CA GLU A 75 -17.53 -14.05 7.19
C GLU A 75 -18.57 -14.21 6.07
N LYS A 76 -18.49 -13.40 5.00
CA LYS A 76 -19.37 -13.51 3.83
C LYS A 76 -19.27 -14.88 3.17
N ILE A 77 -18.06 -15.42 3.07
CA ILE A 77 -17.82 -16.76 2.50
C ILE A 77 -18.49 -17.83 3.36
N ASN A 78 -18.41 -17.74 4.68
CA ASN A 78 -19.03 -18.70 5.59
C ASN A 78 -20.55 -18.58 5.57
N GLN A 79 -21.09 -17.36 5.55
CA GLN A 79 -22.52 -17.13 5.36
C GLN A 79 -23.01 -17.79 4.07
N PHE A 80 -22.32 -17.54 2.95
CA PHE A 80 -22.66 -18.15 1.67
C PHE A 80 -22.61 -19.69 1.71
N ARG A 81 -21.63 -20.28 2.40
CA ARG A 81 -21.54 -21.74 2.60
C ARG A 81 -22.72 -22.30 3.41
N ASP A 82 -23.14 -21.59 4.45
CA ASP A 82 -24.28 -21.98 5.27
C ASP A 82 -25.59 -21.90 4.49
N GLU A 83 -25.78 -20.84 3.71
CA GLU A 83 -26.92 -20.67 2.79
C GLU A 83 -27.01 -21.83 1.81
N LEU A 84 -25.92 -22.17 1.13
CA LEU A 84 -25.86 -23.32 0.21
C LEU A 84 -26.19 -24.64 0.91
N THR A 85 -25.64 -24.86 2.11
CA THR A 85 -25.87 -26.08 2.89
C THR A 85 -27.34 -26.23 3.27
N ASN A 86 -27.99 -25.13 3.66
CA ASN A 86 -29.40 -25.13 4.04
C ASN A 86 -30.33 -25.32 2.84
N MET A 87 -30.02 -24.67 1.71
CA MET A 87 -30.77 -24.84 0.47
C MET A 87 -30.79 -26.31 0.03
N TRP A 88 -29.62 -26.95 -0.02
CA TRP A 88 -29.51 -28.35 -0.48
C TRP A 88 -30.13 -29.36 0.50
N LYS A 89 -30.18 -29.06 1.81
CA LYS A 89 -30.92 -29.88 2.79
C LYS A 89 -32.43 -29.74 2.67
N GLY A 90 -32.92 -28.61 2.15
CA GLY A 90 -34.35 -28.36 1.92
C GLY A 90 -34.92 -29.14 0.74
N ASP A 91 -34.11 -29.36 -0.30
CA ASP A 91 -34.51 -30.07 -1.53
C ASP A 91 -34.58 -31.61 -1.39
N ILE A 92 -34.04 -32.17 -0.29
CA ILE A 92 -34.02 -33.62 -0.02
C ILE A 92 -35.19 -34.02 0.91
N ARG A 93 -36.19 -33.15 1.11
CA ARG A 93 -37.38 -33.42 1.94
C ARG A 93 -38.66 -33.57 1.13
#